data_AF-A0A1G5HNE0-F1
#
_entry.id   AF-A0A1G5HNE0-F1
#
_cell.length_a   1.000
_cell.length_b   1.000
_cell.length_c   1.000
_cell.angle_alpha   90.00
_cell.angle_beta   90.00
_cell.angle_gamma   90.00
#
_symmetry.space_group_name_H-M   'P 1'
#
loop_
_entity.id
_entity.type
_entity.pdbx_description
1 polymer ?
#
loop_
_entity_poly.entity_id
_entity_poly.type
_entity_poly.pdbx_seq_one_letter_code
_entity_poly.pdbx_strand_id
1 'polypeptide(L)' 'MYMNFLVKIPTGENGITIKNIKGTTYVYYAYERKYDPDKKYSVPKTTSIG' A
#
# COMPACT_ATOMS: atom_id res chain seq x y z
N MET A 1 7.12 3.41 -17.60
CA MET A 1 6.73 2.10 -18.16
C MET A 1 5.24 1.92 -17.88
N TYR A 2 4.38 1.92 -18.90
CA TYR A 2 2.93 1.80 -18.75
C TYR A 2 2.52 0.42 -19.28
N MET A 3 1.95 -0.41 -18.41
CA MET A 3 1.64 -1.80 -18.73
C MET A 3 0.12 -1.96 -18.61
N ASN A 4 -0.53 -2.24 -19.74
CA ASN A 4 -1.97 -2.07 -19.94
C ASN A 4 -2.72 -3.38 -19.70
N PHE A 5 -2.59 -3.95 -18.50
CA PHE A 5 -3.27 -5.19 -18.14
C PHE A 5 -3.80 -5.11 -16.70
N LEU A 6 -4.96 -5.73 -16.47
CA LEU A 6 -5.60 -5.76 -15.16
C LEU A 6 -4.95 -6.84 -14.30
N VAL A 7 -4.19 -6.41 -13.29
CA VAL A 7 -3.56 -7.32 -12.33
C VAL A 7 -4.56 -7.60 -11.21
N LYS A 8 -4.74 -8.88 -10.86
CA LYS A 8 -5.51 -9.23 -9.65
C LYS A 8 -4.80 -8.61 -8.44
N ILE A 9 -5.55 -7.93 -7.57
CA ILE A 9 -5.01 -7.40 -6.31
C ILE A 9 -4.50 -8.60 -5.51
N PRO A 10 -3.20 -8.64 -5.14
CA PRO A 10 -2.67 -9.75 -4.38
C PRO A 10 -3.36 -9.78 -3.01
N THR A 11 -4.05 -10.87 -2.71
CA THR A 11 -4.78 -11.06 -1.45
C THR A 11 -3.87 -11.52 -0.30
N GLY A 12 -2.59 -11.75 -0.56
CA GLY A 12 -1.76 -12.66 0.22
C GLY A 12 -0.46 -12.12 0.85
N GLU A 13 -0.11 -10.84 0.75
CA GLU A 13 1.24 -10.43 1.17
C GLU A 13 1.26 -9.25 2.14
N ASN A 14 2.05 -9.43 3.21
CA ASN A 14 2.46 -8.40 4.14
C ASN A 14 2.87 -7.13 3.37
N GLY A 15 2.12 -6.04 3.55
CA GLY A 15 2.43 -4.74 2.95
C GLY A 15 1.36 -4.19 2.02
N ILE A 16 0.31 -4.93 1.66
CA ILE A 16 -0.83 -4.38 0.91
C ILE A 16 -1.90 -3.88 1.88
N THR A 17 -2.30 -2.62 1.75
CA THR A 17 -3.37 -2.01 2.53
C THR A 17 -4.46 -1.51 1.60
N ILE A 18 -5.68 -1.98 1.79
CA ILE A 18 -6.85 -1.55 1.02
C ILE A 18 -7.63 -0.54 1.86
N LYS A 19 -7.90 0.64 1.30
CA LYS A 19 -8.72 1.67 1.95
C LYS A 19 -9.89 2.05 1.05
N ASN A 20 -11.10 1.94 1.58
CA ASN A 20 -12.27 2.48 0.92
C ASN A 20 -12.49 3.93 1.40
N ILE A 21 -12.40 4.88 0.49
CA ILE A 21 -12.61 6.30 0.76
C ILE A 21 -13.70 6.79 -0.18
N LYS A 22 -14.85 7.18 0.39
CA LYS A 22 -15.99 7.72 -0.37
C LYS A 22 -16.44 6.82 -1.54
N GLY A 23 -16.42 5.50 -1.35
CA GLY A 23 -16.80 4.52 -2.37
C GLY A 23 -15.70 4.18 -3.38
N THR A 24 -14.56 4.87 -3.34
CA THR A 24 -13.39 4.54 -4.16
C THR A 24 -12.44 3.66 -3.36
N THR A 25 -12.03 2.54 -3.95
CA THR A 25 -11.11 1.60 -3.31
C THR A 25 -9.68 1.92 -3.73
N TYR A 26 -8.89 2.43 -2.80
CA TYR A 26 -7.47 2.68 -2.99
C TYR A 26 -6.66 1.50 -2.48
N VAL A 27 -5.69 1.07 -3.28
CA VAL A 27 -4.76 0.01 -2.92
C VAL A 27 -3.39 0.63 -2.70
N TYR A 28 -2.88 0.47 -1.48
CA TYR A 28 -1.55 0.95 -1.10
C TYR A 28 -0.59 -0.24 -0.95
N TYR A 29 0.58 -0.11 -1.54
CA TYR A 29 1.67 -1.05 -1.39
C TYR A 29 2.77 -0.47 -0.51
N ALA A 30 3.12 -1.15 0.57
CA ALA A 30 4.22 -0.81 1.47
C ALA A 30 5.50 -1.53 1.04
N TYR A 31 6.49 -0.77 0.56
CA TYR A 31 7.76 -1.31 0.06
C TYR A 31 8.92 -1.19 1.07
N GLU A 32 8.79 -0.32 2.06
CA GLU A 32 9.83 -0.09 3.07
C GLU A 32 9.17 0.23 4.41
N ARG A 33 9.87 -0.03 5.53
CA ARG A 33 9.47 0.43 6.86
C ARG A 33 10.62 1.20 7.49
N LYS A 34 10.36 2.42 7.95
CA LYS A 34 11.33 3.25 8.66
C LYS A 34 10.90 3.37 10.13
N TYR A 35 11.82 3.13 11.05
CA TYR A 35 11.56 3.38 12.47
C TYR A 35 11.41 4.88 12.73
N ASP A 36 10.32 5.26 13.39
CA ASP A 36 10.03 6.63 13.80
C ASP A 36 10.19 6.70 15.33
N PRO A 37 11.24 7.37 15.84
CA PRO A 37 11.55 7.39 17.27
C PRO A 37 10.53 8.18 18.10
N ASP A 38 9.88 9.20 17.51
CA ASP A 38 8.83 9.98 18.17
C ASP A 38 7.57 9.13 18.39
N LYS A 39 7.22 8.33 17.39
CA LYS A 39 6.05 7.44 17.42
C LYS A 39 6.33 6.11 18.13
N LYS A 40 7.60 5.75 18.33
CA LYS A 40 8.07 4.49 18.93
C LYS A 40 7.62 3.23 18.16
N TYR A 41 7.32 3.35 16.87
CA TYR A 41 7.01 2.22 15.99
C TYR A 41 7.48 2.45 14.56
N SER A 42 7.62 1.36 13.80
CA SER A 42 8.03 1.43 12.39
C SER A 42 6.87 1.84 11.50
N VAL A 43 7.02 2.97 10.81
CA VAL A 43 6.06 3.51 9.85
C VAL A 43 6.36 2.94 8.46
N PRO A 44 5.38 2.34 7.78
CA PRO A 44 5.56 1.89 6.40
C PRO A 44 5.57 3.07 5.43
N LYS A 45 6.47 3.06 4.44
CA LYS A 45 6.36 3.90 3.25
C LYS A 45 5.43 3.21 2.27
N THR A 46 4.36 3.89 1.88
CA THR A 46 3.33 3.34 0.99
C THR A 46 3.23 4.14 -0.30
N THR A 47 2.87 3.47 -1.38
CA THR A 47 2.54 4.07 -2.68
C THR A 47 1.17 3.56 -3.15
N SER A 48 0.34 4.45 -3.71
CA SER A 48 -0.93 4.06 -4.32
C SER A 48 -0.68 3.36 -5.66
N ILE A 49 -1.23 2.16 -5.82
CA ILE A 49 -1.09 1.34 -7.04
C ILE A 49 -2.45 1.13 -7.76
N GLY A 50 -3.45 1.93 -7.41
CA GLY A 50 -4.81 1.89 -7.98
C GLY A 50 -5.51 3.22 -7.84
#